data_AF-A0A7S1K3W4-F1
#
_entry.id   AF-A0A7S1K3W4-F1
#
_cell.length_a   1.000
_cell.length_b   1.000
_cell.length_c   1.000
_cell.angle_alpha   90.00
_cell.angle_beta   90.00
_cell.angle_gamma   90.00
#
_symmetry.space_group_name_H-M   'P 1'
#
loop_
_entity.id
_entity.type
_entity.pdbx_description
1 polymer ?
#
loop_
_entity_poly.entity_id
_entity_poly.type
_entity_poly.pdbx_seq_one_letter_code
_entity_poly.pdbx_strand_id
1 'polypeptide(L)'
;DESGVDAYLGIKYADAPRFTAPSTLLPKQGDDLTIDATQLGPACISLCGKINQSPFFCGDIESAVEDCLFLNVWVPRKAAAEAKQKNQTLPTIVINVGGGFYTGSATAPFNDGAALA
;
A
#
# COMPACT_ATOMS: atom_id res chain seq x y z
N ASP A 1 -2.14 11.06 -15.16
CA ASP A 1 -2.50 10.01 -16.13
C ASP A 1 -3.98 10.16 -16.53
N GLU A 2 -4.47 9.32 -17.44
CA GLU A 2 -5.88 9.30 -17.89
C GLU A 2 -6.83 8.54 -16.94
N SER A 3 -6.31 7.86 -15.91
CA SER A 3 -7.10 7.04 -14.98
C SER A 3 -8.10 7.84 -14.14
N GLY A 4 -7.86 9.15 -13.95
CA GLY A 4 -8.66 9.99 -13.06
C GLY A 4 -8.40 9.74 -11.57
N VAL A 5 -7.38 8.96 -11.24
CA VAL A 5 -7.02 8.56 -9.86
C VAL A 5 -5.67 9.16 -9.50
N ASP A 6 -5.53 9.64 -8.27
CA ASP A 6 -4.23 9.93 -7.66
C ASP A 6 -3.79 8.69 -6.86
N ALA A 7 -2.63 8.14 -7.19
CA ALA A 7 -2.05 6.99 -6.51
C ALA A 7 -0.86 7.42 -5.66
N TYR A 8 -0.90 7.11 -4.37
CA TYR A 8 0.17 7.31 -3.40
C TYR A 8 0.63 5.93 -2.94
N LEU A 9 1.76 5.49 -3.47
CA LEU A 9 2.27 4.13 -3.33
C LEU A 9 3.45 4.11 -2.37
N GLY A 10 3.65 2.99 -1.66
CA GLY A 10 4.86 2.80 -0.85
C GLY A 10 4.97 3.75 0.35
N ILE A 11 3.85 4.07 1.01
CA ILE A 11 3.86 4.86 2.25
C ILE A 11 4.23 3.95 3.42
N LYS A 12 5.38 4.19 4.06
CA LYS A 12 5.79 3.43 5.25
C LYS A 12 4.91 3.81 6.45
N TYR A 13 4.26 2.83 7.08
CA TYR A 13 3.34 3.09 8.19
C TYR A 13 3.84 2.61 9.56
N ALA A 14 4.83 1.71 9.58
CA ALA A 14 5.39 1.18 10.81
C ALA A 14 6.81 0.65 10.62
N ASP A 15 7.50 0.49 11.76
CA ASP A 15 8.70 -0.33 11.89
C ASP A 15 8.39 -1.50 12.82
N ALA A 16 8.98 -2.66 12.57
CA ALA A 16 8.86 -3.82 13.46
C ALA A 16 10.20 -4.58 13.56
N PRO A 17 10.80 -4.66 14.76
CA PRO A 17 11.79 -5.69 15.04
C PRO A 17 11.18 -7.08 14.87
N ARG A 18 12.00 -8.05 14.44
CA ARG A 18 11.55 -9.41 14.18
C ARG A 18 10.82 -10.01 15.40
N PHE A 19 9.62 -10.53 15.16
CA PHE A 19 8.76 -11.18 16.17
C PHE A 19 8.28 -10.27 17.31
N THR A 20 8.21 -8.97 17.07
CA THR A 20 7.64 -7.99 18.01
C THR A 20 6.47 -7.24 17.37
N ALA A 21 5.65 -6.60 18.20
CA ALA A 21 4.60 -5.74 17.69
C ALA A 21 5.19 -4.53 16.94
N PRO A 22 4.57 -4.09 15.83
CA PRO A 22 5.03 -2.91 15.11
C PRO A 22 4.86 -1.65 15.95
N SER A 23 5.80 -0.71 15.79
CA SER A 23 5.68 0.67 16.27
C SER A 23 5.27 1.57 15.10
N THR A 24 4.18 2.32 15.29
CA THR A 24 3.68 3.26 14.28
C THR A 24 4.67 4.39 14.05
N LEU A 25 4.89 4.73 12.79
CA LEU A 25 5.64 5.92 12.40
C LEU A 25 4.73 7.14 12.53
N LEU A 26 4.92 7.90 13.60
CA LEU A 26 4.28 9.21 13.77
C LEU A 26 5.29 10.30 13.42
N PRO A 27 4.94 11.23 12.52
CA PRO A 27 5.81 12.35 12.21
C PRO A 27 6.03 13.22 13.46
N LYS A 28 7.27 13.64 13.69
CA LYS A 28 7.63 14.55 14.78
C LYS A 28 7.59 15.99 14.28
N GLN A 29 7.47 16.92 15.23
CA GLN A 29 7.51 18.34 14.91
C GLN A 29 8.86 18.71 14.28
N GLY A 30 8.83 19.22 13.05
CA GLY A 30 10.02 19.64 12.30
C GLY A 30 10.58 18.59 11.34
N ASP A 31 9.99 17.39 11.27
CA ASP A 31 10.34 16.42 10.22
C ASP A 31 9.93 16.95 8.84
N ASP A 32 10.72 16.63 7.82
CA ASP A 32 10.24 16.74 6.44
C ASP A 32 9.17 15.67 6.23
N LEU A 33 7.93 16.11 6.06
CA LEU A 33 6.78 15.23 5.88
C LEU A 33 6.62 14.78 4.42
N THR A 34 7.47 15.28 3.52
CA THR A 34 7.44 14.92 2.11
C THR A 34 8.09 13.55 1.93
N ILE A 35 7.29 12.59 1.49
CA ILE A 35 7.77 11.28 1.07
C ILE A 35 7.55 11.11 -0.43
N ASP A 36 8.48 10.42 -1.11
CA ASP A 36 8.24 9.95 -2.47
C ASP A 36 7.29 8.75 -2.41
N ALA A 37 6.03 8.99 -2.78
CA ALA A 37 4.99 7.99 -2.83
C ALA A 37 4.62 7.61 -4.29
N THR A 38 5.58 7.64 -5.21
CA THR A 38 5.34 7.32 -6.62
C THR A 38 5.59 5.86 -6.99
N GLN A 39 6.22 5.09 -6.11
CA GLN A 39 6.61 3.70 -6.35
C GLN A 39 6.06 2.80 -5.23
N LEU A 40 5.77 1.54 -5.58
CA LEU A 40 5.41 0.53 -4.60
C LEU A 40 6.58 0.30 -3.62
N GLY A 41 6.25 0.12 -2.34
CA GLY A 41 7.20 -0.41 -1.36
C GLY A 41 7.53 -1.89 -1.63
N PRO A 42 8.52 -2.47 -0.94
CA PRO A 42 8.85 -3.88 -1.12
C PRO A 42 7.78 -4.81 -0.56
N ALA A 43 7.66 -6.00 -1.14
CA ALA A 43 6.87 -7.09 -0.57
C ALA A 43 7.51 -7.65 0.71
N CYS A 44 6.70 -8.19 1.62
CA CYS A 44 7.19 -8.96 2.75
C CYS A 44 7.71 -10.33 2.32
N ILE A 45 8.72 -10.83 3.02
CA ILE A 45 9.19 -12.22 2.88
C ILE A 45 8.02 -13.17 3.15
N SER A 46 7.72 -14.04 2.18
CA SER A 46 6.60 -15.00 2.25
C SER A 46 6.89 -16.27 1.44
N LEU A 47 5.94 -17.19 1.41
CA LEU A 47 5.99 -18.40 0.57
C LEU A 47 5.45 -18.18 -0.85
N CYS A 48 5.10 -16.94 -1.23
CA CYS A 48 4.87 -16.62 -2.64
C CYS A 48 6.12 -16.97 -3.46
N GLY A 49 5.93 -17.39 -4.71
CA GLY A 49 6.97 -17.96 -5.58
C GLY A 49 7.30 -19.43 -5.31
N LYS A 50 7.10 -19.91 -4.08
CA LYS A 50 7.22 -21.34 -3.75
C LYS A 50 5.90 -22.09 -3.93
N ILE A 51 4.80 -21.51 -3.45
CA ILE A 51 3.47 -22.15 -3.47
C ILE A 51 2.59 -21.58 -4.59
N ASN A 52 2.75 -20.30 -4.92
CA ASN A 52 2.06 -19.65 -6.02
C ASN A 52 3.09 -18.85 -6.82
N GLN A 53 3.31 -19.24 -8.06
CA GLN A 53 4.30 -18.61 -8.96
C GLN A 53 3.69 -17.51 -9.82
N SER A 54 2.39 -17.22 -9.70
CA SER A 54 1.74 -16.19 -10.50
C SER A 54 2.17 -14.79 -10.04
N PRO A 55 2.84 -14.00 -10.89
CA PRO A 55 3.19 -12.62 -10.57
C PRO A 55 1.96 -11.76 -10.31
N PHE A 56 0.82 -12.13 -10.89
CA PHE A 56 -0.44 -11.41 -10.69
C PHE A 56 -0.91 -11.42 -9.24
N PHE A 57 -0.70 -12.52 -8.50
CA PHE A 57 -1.10 -12.66 -7.10
C PHE A 57 0.03 -12.39 -6.09
N CYS A 58 1.28 -12.48 -6.52
CA CYS A 58 2.44 -12.37 -5.64
C CYS A 58 3.24 -11.07 -5.81
N GLY A 59 3.14 -10.39 -6.96
CA GLY A 59 3.95 -9.22 -7.26
C GLY A 59 5.43 -9.54 -7.43
N ASP A 60 6.29 -8.54 -7.23
CA ASP A 60 7.74 -8.73 -7.15
C ASP A 60 8.15 -9.26 -5.77
N ILE A 61 8.44 -10.55 -5.71
CA ILE A 61 8.88 -11.26 -4.52
C ILE A 61 10.38 -11.49 -4.47
N GLU A 62 11.09 -11.26 -5.58
CA GLU A 62 12.55 -11.40 -5.62
C GLU A 62 13.21 -10.27 -4.84
N SER A 63 12.58 -9.09 -4.84
CA SER A 63 12.98 -7.91 -4.05
C SER A 63 12.38 -7.89 -2.63
N ALA A 64 11.82 -9.00 -2.14
CA ALA A 64 11.16 -9.03 -0.83
C ALA A 64 12.14 -8.86 0.33
N VAL A 65 11.78 -8.04 1.31
CA VAL A 65 12.60 -7.74 2.50
C VAL A 65 11.76 -7.75 3.79
N GLU A 66 12.41 -7.74 4.95
CA GLU A 66 11.70 -7.66 6.24
C GLU A 66 11.18 -6.25 6.55
N ASP A 67 11.85 -5.21 6.05
CA ASP A 67 11.35 -3.84 6.11
C ASP A 67 10.29 -3.64 5.00
N CYS A 68 9.08 -4.12 5.24
CA CYS A 68 8.01 -4.24 4.25
C CYS A 68 6.66 -3.67 4.69
N LEU A 69 6.62 -2.91 5.79
CA LEU A 69 5.39 -2.33 6.34
C LEU A 69 5.00 -1.04 5.62
N PHE A 70 4.54 -1.22 4.38
CA PHE A 70 4.12 -0.16 3.47
C PHE A 70 2.65 -0.32 3.06
N LEU A 71 1.98 0.79 2.79
CA LEU A 71 0.62 0.84 2.26
C LEU A 71 0.54 1.69 0.99
N ASN A 72 -0.57 1.54 0.28
CA ASN A 72 -0.89 2.28 -0.93
C ASN A 72 -2.27 2.93 -0.76
N VAL A 73 -2.47 4.09 -1.36
CA VAL A 73 -3.72 4.86 -1.33
C VAL A 73 -4.08 5.29 -2.75
N TRP A 74 -5.31 5.04 -3.16
CA TRP A 74 -5.88 5.49 -4.43
C TRP A 74 -7.04 6.44 -4.15
N VAL A 75 -7.02 7.61 -4.79
CA VAL A 75 -8.01 8.67 -4.57
C VAL A 75 -8.64 9.09 -5.90
N PRO A 76 -9.97 8.96 -6.08
CA PRO A 76 -10.64 9.43 -7.30
C PRO A 76 -10.67 10.96 -7.36
N ARG A 77 -9.93 11.56 -8.29
CA ARG A 77 -9.72 13.02 -8.38
C ARG A 77 -11.04 13.80 -8.44
N LYS A 78 -11.96 13.36 -9.30
CA LYS A 78 -13.25 14.03 -9.51
C LYS A 78 -14.12 13.98 -8.25
N ALA A 79 -14.32 12.79 -7.69
CA ALA A 79 -15.15 12.63 -6.49
C ALA A 79 -14.53 13.33 -5.27
N ALA A 80 -13.20 13.33 -5.14
CA ALA A 80 -12.51 14.05 -4.08
C ALA A 80 -12.68 15.58 -4.21
N ALA A 81 -12.59 16.11 -5.43
CA ALA A 81 -12.83 17.53 -5.68
C ALA A 81 -14.28 17.93 -5.37
N GLU A 82 -15.26 17.11 -5.77
CA GLU A 82 -16.68 17.34 -5.48
C GLU A 82 -17.00 17.27 -3.98
N ALA A 83 -16.43 16.29 -3.26
CA ALA A 83 -16.60 16.16 -1.81
C ALA A 83 -16.01 17.39 -1.08
N LYS A 84 -14.81 17.84 -1.49
CA LYS A 84 -14.16 19.04 -0.92
C LYS A 84 -15.01 20.30 -1.11
N GLN A 85 -15.59 20.50 -2.30
CA GLN A 85 -16.48 21.64 -2.57
C GLN A 85 -17.72 21.65 -1.67
N LYS A 86 -18.22 20.45 -1.32
CA LYS A 86 -19.40 20.28 -0.45
C LYS A 86 -19.05 20.22 1.04
N ASN A 87 -17.78 20.38 1.42
CA ASN A 87 -17.27 20.16 2.77
C ASN A 87 -17.65 18.77 3.32
N GLN A 88 -17.49 17.74 2.47
CA GLN A 88 -17.79 16.34 2.75
C GLN A 88 -16.52 15.49 2.63
N THR A 89 -16.56 14.29 3.23
CA THR A 89 -15.51 13.27 3.11
C THR A 89 -15.97 12.14 2.19
N LEU A 90 -15.02 11.47 1.53
CA LEU A 90 -15.29 10.21 0.83
C LEU A 90 -15.27 9.03 1.82
N PRO A 91 -16.06 7.97 1.58
CA PRO A 91 -15.88 6.71 2.29
C PRO A 91 -14.51 6.11 1.99
N THR A 92 -13.91 5.44 2.97
CA THR A 92 -12.60 4.77 2.83
C THR A 92 -12.77 3.27 2.91
N ILE A 93 -12.19 2.55 1.95
CA ILE A 93 -12.12 1.09 1.93
C ILE A 93 -10.68 0.70 2.25
N VAL A 94 -10.49 -0.17 3.24
CA VAL A 94 -9.18 -0.72 3.61
C VAL A 94 -9.14 -2.18 3.22
N ILE A 95 -8.24 -2.54 2.32
CA ILE A 95 -8.06 -3.91 1.83
C ILE A 95 -6.85 -4.52 2.56
N ASN A 96 -7.11 -5.50 3.40
CA ASN A 96 -6.05 -6.35 3.95
C ASN A 96 -5.80 -7.50 2.98
N VAL A 97 -4.55 -7.65 2.55
CA VAL A 97 -4.18 -8.67 1.57
C VAL A 97 -4.36 -10.06 2.17
N GLY A 98 -5.01 -10.95 1.43
CA GLY A 98 -5.18 -12.35 1.79
C GLY A 98 -3.93 -13.19 1.48
N GLY A 99 -4.01 -14.50 1.71
CA GLY A 99 -2.90 -15.44 1.46
C GLY A 99 -2.63 -16.43 2.59
N GLY A 100 -3.66 -16.74 3.39
CA GLY A 100 -3.57 -17.79 4.42
C GLY A 100 -2.52 -17.53 5.51
N PHE A 101 -2.08 -16.29 5.70
CA PHE A 101 -1.02 -15.86 6.64
C PHE A 101 0.41 -16.26 6.27
N TYR A 102 0.64 -16.83 5.09
CA TYR A 102 1.99 -17.24 4.63
C TYR A 102 2.31 -16.83 3.20
N THR A 103 1.36 -16.28 2.44
CA THR A 103 1.55 -15.60 1.15
C THR A 103 0.80 -14.27 1.14
N GLY A 104 0.93 -13.54 0.02
CA GLY A 104 0.24 -12.28 -0.22
C GLY A 104 1.22 -11.10 -0.30
N SER A 105 0.87 -10.12 -1.13
CA SER A 105 1.59 -8.86 -1.22
C SER A 105 0.68 -7.71 -1.63
N ALA A 106 0.80 -6.56 -0.97
CA ALA A 106 0.12 -5.32 -1.39
C ALA A 106 0.67 -4.76 -2.71
N THR A 107 1.82 -5.28 -3.17
CA THR A 107 2.44 -4.93 -4.46
C THR A 107 1.92 -5.77 -5.62
N ALA A 108 1.13 -6.81 -5.35
CA ALA A 108 0.60 -7.69 -6.38
C ALA A 108 -0.41 -6.94 -7.26
N PRO A 109 -0.37 -7.10 -8.60
CA PRO A 109 -1.33 -6.46 -9.51
C PRO A 109 -2.81 -6.77 -9.18
N PHE A 110 -3.10 -7.93 -8.59
CA PHE A 110 -4.43 -8.27 -8.10
C PHE A 110 -4.99 -7.29 -7.05
N ASN A 111 -4.11 -6.60 -6.31
CA ASN A 111 -4.47 -5.65 -5.26
C ASN A 111 -4.37 -4.18 -5.71
N ASP A 112 -4.27 -3.91 -7.02
CA ASP A 112 -4.32 -2.54 -7.54
C ASP A 112 -5.72 -1.94 -7.33
N GLY A 113 -5.79 -0.90 -6.48
CA GLY A 113 -7.03 -0.22 -6.12
C GLY A 113 -7.51 0.81 -7.13
N ALA A 114 -6.77 1.10 -8.21
CA ALA A 114 -7.10 2.20 -9.11
C ALA A 114 -8.48 2.04 -9.77
N ALA A 115 -8.89 0.83 -10.11
CA ALA A 115 -10.21 0.58 -10.72
C ALA A 115 -11.39 0.68 -9.72
N LEU A 116 -11.11 0.57 -8.41
CA LEU A 116 -12.11 0.67 -7.35
C LEU A 116 -12.31 2.13 -6.88
N ALA A 117 -11.27 2.95 -7.00
CA ALA A 117 -11.26 4.37 -6.64
C ALA A 117 -12.18 5.19 -7.54
#